data_AF-A0A2V8MLY1-F1
#
_entry.id   AF-A0A2V8MLY1-F1
#
_cell.length_a   1.000
_cell.length_b   1.000
_cell.length_c   1.000
_cell.angle_alpha   90.00
_cell.angle_beta   90.00
_cell.angle_gamma   90.00
#
_symmetry.space_group_name_H-M   'P 1'
#
loop_
_entity.id
_entity.type
_entity.pdbx_description
1 polymer ?
#
loop_
_entity_poly.entity_id
_entity_poly.type
_entity_poly.pdbx_seq_one_letter_code
_entity_poly.pdbx_strand_id
1 'polypeptide(L)'
;QASVAGEVLAFIPALIRKHSTVLLYGHGHAGVDLSVMNNVMFREPTLVTPVGASGGFEADGRPSVYLRALNLIERQQIDVIPLITHHYSSLGAVQDALAKDIHTPGYIKGVVSF
;
A
#
# COMPACT_ATOMS: atom_id res chain seq x y z
N GLN A 1 -4.51 -6.64 13.42
CA GLN A 1 -4.66 -5.17 13.25
C GLN A 1 -3.42 -4.65 12.54
N ALA A 2 -3.54 -4.00 11.38
CA ALA A 2 -2.43 -3.22 10.85
C ALA A 2 -2.27 -1.98 11.73
N SER A 3 -1.20 -1.94 12.51
CA SER A 3 -0.77 -0.77 13.27
C SER A 3 -0.34 0.33 12.29
N VAL A 4 -1.30 0.99 11.63
CA VAL A 4 -1.03 2.22 10.88
C VAL A 4 -1.01 3.35 11.91
N ALA A 5 0.08 3.36 12.68
CA ALA A 5 0.30 4.28 13.79
C ALA A 5 0.86 5.59 13.24
N GLY A 6 0.29 6.72 13.65
CA GLY A 6 0.86 8.04 13.34
C GLY A 6 2.34 8.15 13.72
N GLU A 7 2.84 7.28 14.61
CA GLU A 7 4.24 7.17 15.02
C GLU A 7 5.21 6.97 13.84
N VAL A 8 4.75 6.38 12.73
CA VAL A 8 5.57 6.25 11.50
C VAL A 8 6.06 7.61 11.01
N LEU A 9 5.28 8.68 11.22
CA LEU A 9 5.67 10.04 10.83
C LEU A 9 6.94 10.52 11.54
N ALA A 10 7.20 10.06 12.77
CA ALA A 10 8.38 10.44 13.53
C ALA A 10 9.68 9.86 12.93
N PHE A 11 9.60 8.77 12.16
CA PHE A 11 10.77 8.15 11.52
C PHE A 11 11.13 8.78 10.17
N ILE A 12 10.19 9.47 9.53
CA ILE A 12 10.39 10.08 8.20
C ILE A 12 11.69 10.90 8.10
N PRO A 13 12.02 11.82 9.03
CA PRO A 13 13.19 12.69 8.89
C PRO A 13 14.54 11.95 8.84
N ALA A 14 14.62 10.74 9.38
CA ALA A 14 15.81 9.90 9.36
C ALA A 14 15.94 9.08 8.07
N LEU A 15 14.84 8.84 7.37
CA LEU A 15 14.78 7.99 6.17
C LEU A 15 14.92 8.78 4.86
N ILE A 16 14.73 10.10 4.92
CA ILE A 16 14.67 10.94 3.73
C ILE A 16 15.83 11.93 3.65
N ARG A 17 16.25 12.22 2.41
CA ARG A 17 17.12 13.36 2.11
C ARG A 17 16.34 14.68 2.14
N LYS A 18 17.07 15.81 2.24
CA LYS A 18 16.49 17.15 2.09
C LYS A 18 15.86 17.30 0.69
N HIS A 19 14.73 18.01 0.58
CA HIS A 19 13.95 18.20 -0.65
C HIS A 19 13.56 16.88 -1.33
N SER A 20 13.23 15.84 -0.56
CA SER A 20 12.69 14.58 -1.08
C SER A 20 11.18 14.67 -1.32
N THR A 21 10.63 13.69 -2.02
CA THR A 21 9.18 13.51 -2.14
C THR A 21 8.76 12.35 -1.26
N VAL A 22 7.77 12.57 -0.39
CA VAL A 22 7.18 11.52 0.46
C VAL A 22 5.76 11.25 0.01
N LEU A 23 5.49 10.00 -0.38
CA LEU A 23 4.18 9.54 -0.77
C LEU A 23 3.48 8.86 0.41
N LEU A 24 2.47 9.51 0.97
CA LEU A 24 1.65 9.01 2.06
C LEU A 24 0.47 8.20 1.49
N TYR A 25 0.77 7.00 0.99
CA TYR A 25 -0.18 6.15 0.27
C TYR A 25 -1.20 5.43 1.17
N GLY A 26 -0.79 5.08 2.39
CA GLY A 26 -1.67 4.45 3.38
C GLY A 26 -2.48 5.47 4.16
N HIS A 27 -3.76 5.18 4.42
CA HIS A 27 -4.57 5.93 5.37
C HIS A 27 -4.45 5.32 6.77
N GLY A 28 -4.07 6.14 7.74
CA GLY A 28 -4.00 5.75 9.15
C GLY A 28 -5.34 5.84 9.86
N HIS A 29 -5.54 4.95 10.83
CA HIS A 29 -6.70 4.97 11.73
C HIS A 29 -6.32 5.47 13.14
N ALA A 30 -5.05 5.85 13.34
CA ALA A 30 -4.51 6.40 14.58
C ALA A 30 -3.68 7.66 14.27
N GLY A 31 -3.52 8.54 15.27
CA GLY A 31 -2.82 9.82 15.13
C GLY A 31 -1.60 9.94 16.04
N VAL A 32 -0.84 11.03 15.85
CA VAL A 32 0.23 11.50 16.73
C VAL A 32 0.16 13.01 16.87
N ASP A 33 0.87 13.53 17.86
CA ASP A 33 1.05 14.97 18.03
C ASP A 33 1.72 15.60 16.80
N LEU A 34 1.22 16.76 16.36
CA LEU A 34 1.69 17.42 15.14
C LEU A 34 3.15 17.89 15.24
N SER A 35 3.72 18.01 16.44
CA SER A 35 5.12 18.40 16.64
C SER A 35 6.13 17.47 15.95
N VAL A 36 5.76 16.22 15.66
CA VAL A 36 6.61 15.31 14.85
C VAL A 36 6.94 15.91 13.48
N MET A 37 6.06 16.78 12.95
CA MET A 37 6.25 17.45 11.68
C MET A 37 7.36 18.51 11.70
N ASN A 38 7.78 18.99 12.87
CA ASN A 38 8.86 19.97 12.97
C ASN A 38 10.15 19.47 12.30
N ASN A 39 10.52 18.22 12.58
CA ASN A 39 11.69 17.59 11.99
C ASN A 39 11.50 17.25 10.50
N VAL A 40 10.25 16.97 10.10
CA VAL A 40 9.90 16.74 8.69
C VAL A 40 10.05 18.05 7.90
N MET A 41 9.55 19.17 8.42
CA MET A 41 9.65 20.48 7.78
C MET A 41 11.10 20.93 7.58
N PHE A 42 12.02 20.60 8.49
CA PHE A 42 13.44 20.90 8.33
C PHE A 42 14.10 20.18 7.14
N ARG A 43 13.53 19.03 6.72
CA ARG A 43 13.93 18.34 5.50
C ARG A 43 13.35 18.95 4.24
N GLU A 44 12.40 19.88 4.35
CA GLU A 44 11.72 20.55 3.24
C GLU A 44 11.18 19.58 2.14
N PRO A 45 10.49 18.48 2.50
CA PRO A 45 10.01 17.53 1.51
C PRO A 45 8.76 18.05 0.79
N THR A 46 8.51 17.53 -0.42
CA THR A 46 7.18 17.54 -1.03
C THR A 46 6.37 16.39 -0.46
N LEU A 47 5.29 16.67 0.27
CA LEU A 47 4.37 15.65 0.77
C LEU A 47 3.22 15.45 -0.22
N VAL A 48 3.00 14.19 -0.64
CA VAL A 48 1.91 13.81 -1.54
C VAL A 48 1.01 12.81 -0.80
N THR A 49 -0.24 13.18 -0.57
CA THR A 49 -1.24 12.39 0.17
C THR A 49 -2.37 11.94 -0.77
N PRO A 50 -2.13 10.98 -1.68
CA PRO A 50 -3.16 10.53 -2.60
C PRO A 50 -4.26 9.77 -1.85
N VAL A 51 -5.50 9.93 -2.30
CA VAL A 51 -6.64 9.12 -1.87
C VAL A 51 -7.16 8.35 -3.08
N GLY A 52 -7.16 7.02 -3.01
CA GLY A 52 -7.60 6.17 -4.11
C GLY A 52 -6.46 5.84 -5.09
N ALA A 53 -6.29 4.53 -5.35
CA ALA A 53 -5.19 3.97 -6.13
C ALA A 53 -5.38 4.03 -7.67
N SER A 54 -6.37 4.78 -8.16
CA SER A 54 -6.56 4.96 -9.60
C SER A 54 -5.82 6.21 -10.03
N GLY A 55 -4.76 6.06 -10.83
CA GLY A 55 -4.18 7.19 -11.56
C GLY A 55 -5.15 7.76 -12.60
N GLY A 56 -4.63 8.33 -13.67
CA GLY A 56 -5.45 8.80 -14.79
C GLY A 56 -6.27 7.69 -15.45
N PHE A 57 -7.14 8.11 -16.37
CA PHE A 57 -7.90 7.22 -17.24
C PHE A 57 -7.40 7.40 -18.67
N GLU A 58 -7.35 6.30 -19.43
CA GLU A 58 -7.14 6.36 -20.87
C GLU A 58 -8.37 6.93 -21.59
N ALA A 59 -8.23 7.25 -22.87
CA ALA A 59 -9.33 7.78 -23.69
C ALA A 59 -10.58 6.89 -23.73
N ASP A 60 -10.42 5.59 -23.47
CA ASP A 60 -11.52 4.60 -23.40
C ASP A 60 -12.10 4.43 -21.99
N GLY A 61 -11.67 5.24 -21.02
CA GLY A 61 -12.16 5.21 -19.64
C GLY A 61 -11.56 4.11 -18.77
N ARG A 62 -10.57 3.35 -19.25
CA ARG A 62 -9.85 2.37 -18.41
C ARG A 62 -8.81 3.06 -17.53
N PRO A 63 -8.60 2.61 -16.27
CA PRO A 63 -7.57 3.20 -15.41
C PRO A 63 -6.15 2.94 -15.94
N SER A 64 -5.38 4.00 -16.22
CA SER A 64 -4.03 3.93 -16.78
C SER A 64 -3.07 3.09 -15.94
N VAL A 65 -3.20 3.15 -14.60
CA VAL A 65 -2.36 2.39 -13.67
C VAL A 65 -2.59 0.89 -13.81
N TYR A 66 -3.84 0.45 -14.05
CA TYR A 66 -4.18 -0.96 -14.18
C TYR A 66 -3.63 -1.52 -15.49
N LEU A 67 -3.75 -0.76 -16.58
CA LEU A 67 -3.19 -1.15 -17.87
C LEU A 67 -1.66 -1.25 -17.82
N ARG A 68 -1.00 -0.28 -17.17
CA ARG A 68 0.45 -0.33 -16.97
C ARG A 68 0.85 -1.53 -16.12
N ALA A 69 0.15 -1.80 -15.02
CA ALA A 69 0.44 -2.94 -14.15
C ALA A 69 0.28 -4.27 -14.89
N LEU A 70 -0.82 -4.44 -15.64
CA LEU A 70 -1.04 -5.61 -16.47
C LEU A 70 0.10 -5.79 -17.49
N ASN A 71 0.49 -4.72 -18.17
CA ASN A 71 1.57 -4.78 -19.15
C ASN A 71 2.91 -5.23 -18.55
N LEU A 72 3.22 -4.79 -17.32
CA LEU A 72 4.43 -5.20 -16.60
C LEU A 72 4.40 -6.71 -16.25
N ILE A 73 3.23 -7.23 -15.89
CA ILE A 73 3.02 -8.66 -15.59
C ILE A 73 3.11 -9.49 -16.89
N GLU A 74 2.40 -9.09 -17.94
CA GLU A 74 2.40 -9.79 -19.25
C GLU A 74 3.79 -9.83 -19.88
N ARG A 75 4.59 -8.79 -19.68
CA ARG A 75 5.99 -8.72 -20.12
C ARG A 75 6.97 -9.39 -19.17
N GLN A 76 6.49 -10.04 -18.11
CA GLN A 76 7.30 -10.72 -17.09
C GLN A 76 8.34 -9.80 -16.44
N GLN A 77 8.08 -8.49 -16.40
CA GLN A 77 8.95 -7.51 -15.75
C GLN A 77 8.69 -7.44 -14.24
N ILE A 78 7.51 -7.89 -13.81
CA ILE A 78 7.13 -8.02 -12.40
C ILE A 78 6.47 -9.39 -12.22
N ASP A 79 7.01 -10.17 -11.29
CA ASP A 79 6.38 -11.38 -10.79
C ASP A 79 5.64 -11.08 -9.47
N VAL A 80 4.32 -11.30 -9.48
CA VAL A 80 3.46 -11.08 -8.32
C VAL A 80 3.07 -12.39 -7.63
N ILE A 81 3.38 -13.54 -8.21
CA ILE A 81 3.00 -14.85 -7.65
C ILE A 81 3.56 -15.04 -6.24
N PRO A 82 4.82 -14.66 -5.92
CA PRO A 82 5.34 -14.80 -4.55
C PRO A 82 4.61 -13.96 -3.49
N LEU A 83 3.82 -12.96 -3.90
CA LEU A 83 3.01 -12.17 -2.96
C LEU A 83 1.73 -12.89 -2.54
N ILE A 84 1.29 -13.90 -3.32
CA ILE A 84 0.11 -14.71 -2.99
C ILE A 84 0.57 -15.85 -2.08
N THR A 85 0.30 -15.71 -0.78
CA THR A 85 0.72 -16.71 0.21
C THR A 85 -0.40 -17.67 0.60
N HIS A 86 -1.66 -17.33 0.31
CA HIS A 86 -2.82 -18.14 0.65
C HIS A 86 -3.74 -18.30 -0.56
N HIS A 87 -4.06 -19.55 -0.91
CA HIS A 87 -4.98 -19.91 -1.98
C HIS A 87 -6.21 -20.57 -1.40
N TYR A 88 -7.38 -20.09 -1.81
CA TYR A 88 -8.67 -20.58 -1.36
C TYR A 88 -9.46 -21.15 -2.55
N SER A 89 -10.02 -22.35 -2.37
CA SER A 89 -10.78 -23.05 -3.41
C SER A 89 -12.27 -22.72 -3.43
N SER A 90 -12.75 -21.89 -2.50
CA SER A 90 -14.17 -21.52 -2.45
C SER A 90 -14.39 -20.15 -1.82
N LEU A 91 -15.51 -19.52 -2.19
CA LEU A 91 -15.95 -18.27 -1.58
C LEU A 91 -16.28 -18.44 -0.08
N GLY A 92 -16.72 -19.64 0.33
CA GLY A 92 -17.01 -19.94 1.73
C GLY A 92 -15.80 -19.81 2.65
N ALA A 93 -14.59 -20.00 2.13
CA ALA A 93 -13.35 -19.85 2.90
C ALA A 93 -12.97 -18.39 3.20
N VAL A 94 -13.59 -17.40 2.54
CA VAL A 94 -13.25 -15.98 2.72
C VAL A 94 -13.52 -15.49 4.15
N GLN A 95 -14.54 -16.04 4.81
CA GLN A 95 -14.84 -15.68 6.18
C GLN A 95 -13.66 -16.01 7.11
N ASP A 96 -13.13 -17.23 7.02
CA ASP A 96 -11.97 -17.64 7.80
C ASP A 96 -10.70 -16.91 7.35
N ALA A 97 -10.54 -16.67 6.05
CA ALA A 97 -9.43 -15.90 5.49
C ALA A 97 -9.30 -14.51 6.13
N LEU A 98 -10.42 -13.80 6.29
CA LEU A 98 -10.47 -12.46 6.85
C LEU A 98 -10.47 -12.44 8.38
N ALA A 99 -11.06 -13.45 9.03
CA ALA A 99 -11.18 -13.48 10.49
C ALA A 99 -9.92 -14.05 11.18
N LYS A 100 -9.21 -14.96 10.51
CA LYS A 100 -8.12 -15.76 11.10
C LYS A 100 -6.83 -15.63 10.30
N ASP A 101 -6.87 -15.97 9.01
CA ASP A 101 -5.64 -16.15 8.24
C ASP A 101 -4.87 -14.84 8.05
N ILE A 102 -5.55 -13.70 7.92
CA ILE A 102 -4.91 -12.38 7.83
C ILE A 102 -4.06 -12.01 9.07
N HIS A 103 -4.17 -12.78 10.16
CA HIS A 103 -3.40 -12.59 11.38
C HIS A 103 -2.29 -13.63 11.56
N THR A 104 -2.13 -14.57 10.64
CA THR A 104 -1.09 -15.60 10.73
C THR A 104 0.28 -15.04 10.30
N PRO A 105 1.38 -15.50 10.93
CA PRO A 105 2.72 -15.16 10.48
C PRO A 105 2.94 -15.58 9.02
N GLY A 106 3.50 -14.68 8.22
CA GLY A 106 3.76 -14.93 6.79
C GLY A 106 2.56 -14.70 5.87
N TYR A 107 1.40 -14.26 6.39
CA TYR A 107 0.33 -13.79 5.53
C TYR A 107 0.74 -12.50 4.78
N ILE A 108 0.58 -12.51 3.45
CA ILE A 108 0.78 -11.34 2.58
C ILE A 108 -0.51 -11.06 1.81
N LYS A 109 -0.95 -12.04 1.00
CA LYS A 109 -2.18 -11.93 0.21
C LYS A 109 -2.88 -13.28 0.05
N GLY A 110 -4.19 -13.28 0.31
CA GLY A 110 -5.11 -14.34 -0.02
C GLY A 110 -5.79 -14.14 -1.38
N VAL A 111 -5.93 -15.21 -2.16
CA VAL A 111 -6.67 -15.24 -3.44
C VAL A 111 -7.65 -16.42 -3.45
N VAL A 112 -8.88 -16.16 -3.87
CA VAL A 112 -9.88 -17.20 -4.15
C VAL A 112 -9.87 -17.48 -5.65
N SER A 113 -9.80 -18.75 -6.02
CA SER A 113 -9.88 -19.22 -7.40
C SER A 113 -10.76 -20.46 -7.48
N PHE A 114 -11.67 -20.50 -8.47
CA PHE A 114 -12.61 -21.59 -8.74
C PHE A 114 -12.60 -21.94 -10.22
#